data_AF-A0A952P8E8-F1
#
_entry.id   AF-A0A952P8E8-F1
#
_cell.length_a   1.000
_cell.length_b   1.000
_cell.length_c   1.000
_cell.angle_alpha   90.00
_cell.angle_beta   90.00
_cell.angle_gamma   90.00
#
_symmetry.space_group_name_H-M   'P 1'
#
loop_
_entity.id
_entity.type
_entity.pdbx_description
1 polymer ?
#
loop_
_entity_poly.entity_id
_entity_poly.type
_entity_poly.pdbx_seq_one_letter_code
_entity_poly.pdbx_strand_id
1 'polypeptide(L)'
;MSIRIFVTGGTFDKEYNELNGSLYFKDTHMNEMLKLGRCKVDIEIRTLMMMDSVEMTDDDRELISNNCIKSNHDKIIITHGTDTMVETAKVIASKITNKTIILTGAMIPYKFGSSDGLFNLGAAIAFVQTLPNGVYIAMNGRYFNWDNCRKNKNIGEFEEIR
;
A
#
# COMPACT_ATOMS: atom_id res chain seq x y z
N MET A 1 13.97 -6.30 14.37
CA MET A 1 13.93 -5.39 13.20
C MET A 1 12.47 -5.06 12.96
N SER A 2 12.13 -3.79 13.09
CA SER A 2 10.79 -3.25 12.86
C SER A 2 10.42 -3.27 11.37
N ILE A 3 9.13 -3.23 11.07
CA ILE A 3 8.60 -3.02 9.72
C ILE A 3 8.34 -1.52 9.54
N ARG A 4 8.76 -0.94 8.41
CA ARG A 4 8.40 0.43 8.03
C ARG A 4 7.11 0.43 7.22
N ILE A 5 6.12 1.22 7.61
CA ILE A 5 4.96 1.53 6.76
C ILE A 5 5.10 2.95 6.21
N PHE A 6 5.16 3.09 4.89
CA PHE A 6 5.01 4.37 4.21
C PHE A 6 3.56 4.56 3.76
N VAL A 7 2.94 5.67 4.20
CA VAL A 7 1.58 6.02 3.79
C VAL A 7 1.64 7.01 2.63
N THR A 8 0.95 6.69 1.54
CA THR A 8 0.84 7.57 0.37
C THR A 8 -0.62 7.98 0.06
N GLY A 9 -1.54 7.63 0.96
CA GLY A 9 -2.98 7.86 0.82
C GLY A 9 -3.69 6.69 0.15
N GLY A 10 -4.42 6.98 -0.93
CA GLY A 10 -5.32 6.01 -1.57
C GLY A 10 -6.55 5.68 -0.73
N THR A 11 -7.29 4.66 -1.14
CA THR A 11 -8.61 4.35 -0.58
C THR A 11 -8.61 4.08 0.93
N PHE A 12 -7.49 3.60 1.50
CA PHE A 12 -7.35 3.38 2.94
C PHE A 12 -7.72 4.61 3.78
N ASP A 13 -7.31 5.79 3.33
CA ASP A 13 -7.35 7.02 4.12
C ASP A 13 -8.41 8.02 3.61
N LYS A 14 -9.33 7.55 2.74
CA LYS A 14 -10.46 8.36 2.28
C LYS A 14 -11.57 8.39 3.33
N GLU A 15 -11.99 9.60 3.68
CA GLU A 15 -13.16 9.87 4.52
C GLU A 15 -14.34 10.35 3.68
N TYR A 16 -15.55 10.04 4.12
CA TYR A 16 -16.79 10.50 3.50
C TYR A 16 -17.22 11.84 4.09
N ASN A 17 -17.44 12.83 3.22
CA ASN A 17 -18.00 14.12 3.60
C ASN A 17 -19.54 14.07 3.49
N GLU A 18 -20.22 14.04 4.63
CA GLU A 18 -21.69 13.95 4.69
C GLU A 18 -22.40 15.19 4.14
N LEU A 19 -21.71 16.33 4.02
CA LEU A 19 -22.33 17.58 3.56
C LEU A 19 -22.45 17.65 2.04
N ASN A 20 -21.51 17.05 1.30
CA ASN A 20 -21.45 17.15 -0.16
C ASN A 20 -21.26 15.79 -0.87
N GLY A 21 -21.15 14.70 -0.10
CA GLY A 21 -20.98 13.34 -0.60
C GLY A 21 -19.61 13.02 -1.19
N SER A 22 -18.61 13.92 -1.07
CA SER A 22 -17.28 13.69 -1.64
C SER A 22 -16.40 12.84 -0.71
N LEU A 23 -15.38 12.19 -1.30
CA LEU A 23 -14.32 11.53 -0.56
C LEU A 23 -13.09 12.45 -0.48
N TYR A 24 -12.47 12.56 0.70
CA TYR A 24 -11.31 13.42 0.93
C TYR A 24 -10.31 12.78 1.89
N PHE A 25 -9.09 13.31 1.95
CA PHE A 25 -8.05 12.88 2.89
C PHE A 25 -7.99 13.81 4.10
N LYS A 26 -7.83 13.25 5.29
CA LYS A 26 -7.60 14.04 6.52
C LYS A 26 -6.34 13.57 7.24
N ASP A 27 -6.44 12.42 7.89
CA ASP A 27 -5.36 11.76 8.61
C ASP A 27 -5.29 10.30 8.16
N THR A 28 -4.16 9.63 8.39
CA THR A 28 -4.09 8.21 8.11
C THR A 28 -4.81 7.37 9.16
N HIS A 29 -5.53 6.34 8.72
CA HIS A 29 -6.19 5.37 9.61
C HIS A 29 -5.26 4.24 10.06
N MET A 30 -3.99 4.24 9.65
CA MET A 30 -3.08 3.12 9.87
C MET A 30 -2.95 2.69 11.35
N ASN A 31 -2.80 3.64 12.28
CA ASN A 31 -2.70 3.32 13.71
C ASN A 31 -3.97 2.65 14.25
N GLU A 32 -5.14 3.12 13.81
CA GLU A 32 -6.43 2.54 14.20
C GLU A 32 -6.58 1.12 13.64
N MET A 33 -6.27 0.95 12.35
CA MET A 33 -6.34 -0.34 11.66
C MET A 33 -5.43 -1.39 12.32
N LEU A 34 -4.19 -1.01 12.68
CA LEU A 34 -3.27 -1.90 13.39
C LEU A 34 -3.79 -2.29 14.78
N LYS A 35 -4.41 -1.35 15.50
CA LYS A 35 -5.03 -1.61 16.81
C LYS A 35 -6.20 -2.59 16.69
N LEU A 36 -7.08 -2.40 15.71
CA LEU A 36 -8.24 -3.27 15.47
C LEU A 36 -7.83 -4.67 14.99
N GLY A 37 -6.83 -4.75 14.12
CA GLY A 37 -6.21 -6.01 13.70
C GLY A 37 -5.42 -6.69 14.82
N ARG A 38 -5.33 -6.08 16.02
CA ARG A 38 -4.55 -6.55 17.17
C ARG A 38 -3.09 -6.85 16.79
N CYS A 39 -2.53 -6.08 15.88
CA CYS A 39 -1.18 -6.29 15.38
C CYS A 39 -0.18 -6.20 16.55
N LYS A 40 0.75 -7.16 16.61
CA LYS A 40 1.80 -7.24 17.63
C LYS A 40 3.21 -7.09 17.07
N VAL A 41 3.32 -6.88 15.75
CA VAL A 41 4.61 -6.66 15.11
C VAL A 41 5.07 -5.24 15.39
N ASP A 42 6.37 -5.08 15.59
CA ASP A 42 7.01 -3.77 15.75
C ASP A 42 6.96 -3.01 14.43
N ILE A 43 6.21 -1.90 14.40
CA ILE A 43 5.87 -1.15 13.19
C ILE A 43 6.15 0.33 13.42
N GLU A 44 6.90 0.93 12.49
CA GLU A 44 7.07 2.37 12.42
C GLU A 44 6.34 2.94 11.19
N ILE A 45 5.40 3.86 11.41
CA ILE A 45 4.64 4.49 10.34
C ILE A 45 5.26 5.85 9.99
N ARG A 46 5.36 6.15 8.70
CA ARG A 46 5.70 7.48 8.20
C ARG A 46 4.80 7.84 7.02
N THR A 47 4.06 8.93 7.16
CA THR A 47 3.29 9.49 6.05
C THR A 47 4.23 10.24 5.11
N LEU A 48 4.21 9.89 3.82
CA LEU A 48 4.95 10.58 2.77
C LEU A 48 4.07 11.59 2.04
N MET A 49 2.80 11.21 1.81
CA MET A 49 1.79 12.01 1.11
C MET A 49 0.40 11.43 1.40
N MET A 50 -0.64 12.16 1.03
CA MET A 50 -2.05 11.75 1.14
C MET A 50 -2.76 12.11 -0.16
N MET A 51 -2.61 11.26 -1.18
CA MET A 51 -3.06 11.55 -2.54
C MET A 51 -3.86 10.40 -3.14
N ASP A 52 -4.66 10.72 -4.18
CA ASP A 52 -5.20 9.69 -5.05
C ASP A 52 -4.11 9.21 -6.01
N SER A 53 -4.02 7.89 -6.19
CA SER A 53 -3.05 7.29 -7.11
C SER A 53 -3.22 7.74 -8.56
N VAL A 54 -4.42 8.18 -8.97
CA VAL A 54 -4.65 8.72 -10.32
C VAL A 54 -4.01 10.09 -10.53
N GLU A 55 -3.72 10.82 -9.45
CA GLU A 55 -3.08 12.14 -9.46
C GLU A 55 -1.56 12.05 -9.26
N MET A 56 -1.03 10.87 -8.94
CA MET A 56 0.40 10.68 -8.71
C MET A 56 1.21 10.81 -10.01
N THR A 57 2.20 11.69 -9.93
CA THR A 57 3.21 11.95 -10.96
C THR A 57 4.42 11.02 -10.80
N ASP A 58 5.33 11.05 -11.77
CA ASP A 58 6.58 10.30 -11.67
C ASP A 58 7.48 10.82 -10.55
N ASP A 59 7.46 12.14 -10.27
CA ASP A 59 8.18 12.73 -9.14
C ASP A 59 7.67 12.21 -7.79
N ASP A 60 6.37 11.97 -7.67
CA ASP A 60 5.78 11.36 -6.46
C ASP A 60 6.25 9.91 -6.28
N ARG A 61 6.29 9.13 -7.38
CA ARG A 61 6.81 7.75 -7.36
C ARG A 61 8.29 7.71 -7.03
N GLU A 62 9.05 8.66 -7.54
CA GLU A 62 10.46 8.85 -7.21
C GLU A 62 10.66 9.22 -5.75
N LEU A 63 9.82 10.08 -5.18
CA LEU A 63 9.85 10.40 -3.75
C LEU A 63 9.62 9.15 -2.90
N ILE A 64 8.67 8.29 -3.26
CA ILE A 64 8.40 7.02 -2.56
C ILE A 64 9.63 6.10 -2.65
N SER A 65 10.18 5.90 -3.85
CA SER A 65 11.36 5.06 -4.09
C SER A 65 12.58 5.56 -3.29
N ASN A 66 12.83 6.87 -3.31
CA ASN A 66 13.91 7.50 -2.56
C ASN A 66 13.77 7.32 -1.04
N ASN A 67 12.55 7.34 -0.50
CA ASN A 67 12.32 7.06 0.92
C ASN A 67 12.57 5.58 1.26
N CYS A 68 12.27 4.66 0.33
CA CYS A 68 12.61 3.25 0.50
C CYS A 68 14.13 3.01 0.49
N ILE A 69 14.86 3.69 -0.39
CA ILE A 69 16.34 3.63 -0.46
C ILE A 69 16.96 4.17 0.85
N LYS A 70 16.49 5.32 1.34
CA LYS A 70 17.01 5.97 2.55
C LYS A 70 16.61 5.25 3.84
N SER A 71 15.66 4.32 3.77
CA SER A 71 15.20 3.58 4.94
C SER A 71 16.22 2.53 5.38
N ASN A 72 16.60 2.57 6.64
CA ASN A 72 17.43 1.52 7.27
C ASN A 72 16.65 0.20 7.52
N HIS A 73 15.37 0.15 7.14
CA HIS A 73 14.54 -1.05 7.30
C HIS A 73 14.60 -1.89 6.01
N ASP A 74 14.71 -3.20 6.15
CA ASP A 74 14.69 -4.13 5.01
C ASP A 74 13.31 -4.70 4.72
N LYS A 75 12.35 -4.45 5.62
CA LYS A 75 10.93 -4.83 5.48
C LYS A 75 10.08 -3.57 5.42
N ILE A 76 9.49 -3.32 4.27
CA ILE A 76 8.73 -2.09 3.99
C ILE A 76 7.35 -2.45 3.45
N ILE A 77 6.31 -1.80 3.97
CA ILE A 77 4.97 -1.81 3.41
C ILE A 77 4.67 -0.40 2.93
N ILE A 78 4.00 -0.28 1.78
CA ILE A 78 3.55 0.99 1.23
C ILE A 78 2.04 0.89 1.04
N THR A 79 1.29 1.74 1.75
CA THR A 79 -0.14 1.86 1.47
C THR A 79 -0.36 2.85 0.34
N HIS A 80 -1.08 2.41 -0.69
CA HIS A 80 -1.16 3.10 -1.95
C HIS A 80 -2.57 2.98 -2.56
N GLY A 81 -2.96 3.97 -3.37
CA GLY A 81 -4.18 3.86 -4.19
C GLY A 81 -4.02 2.78 -5.27
N THR A 82 -5.09 2.05 -5.56
CA THR A 82 -4.99 0.84 -6.39
C THR A 82 -4.81 1.11 -7.88
N ASP A 83 -5.19 2.30 -8.37
CA ASP A 83 -5.20 2.59 -9.81
C ASP A 83 -3.83 2.65 -10.45
N THR A 84 -2.82 3.18 -9.76
CA THR A 84 -1.44 3.28 -10.28
C THR A 84 -0.39 2.57 -9.42
N MET A 85 -0.84 1.62 -8.59
CA MET A 85 0.04 0.90 -7.66
C MET A 85 1.14 0.10 -8.39
N VAL A 86 0.81 -0.49 -9.54
CA VAL A 86 1.75 -1.33 -10.32
C VAL A 86 2.87 -0.47 -10.90
N GLU A 87 2.56 0.75 -11.32
CA GLU A 87 3.48 1.74 -11.86
C GLU A 87 4.49 2.16 -10.79
N THR A 88 4.02 2.44 -9.58
CA THR A 88 4.89 2.74 -8.43
C THR A 88 5.77 1.53 -8.08
N ALA A 89 5.22 0.32 -8.08
CA ALA A 89 5.99 -0.91 -7.83
C ALA A 89 7.15 -1.09 -8.83
N LYS A 90 6.91 -0.81 -10.13
CA LYS A 90 7.94 -0.85 -11.18
C LYS A 90 9.09 0.14 -10.92
N VAL A 91 8.77 1.38 -10.55
CA VAL A 91 9.77 2.41 -10.24
C VAL A 91 10.65 1.97 -9.07
N ILE A 92 10.05 1.42 -8.00
CA ILE A 92 10.80 0.91 -6.84
C ILE A 92 11.68 -0.28 -7.21
N ALA A 93 11.13 -1.26 -7.93
CA ALA A 93 11.83 -2.49 -8.29
C ALA A 93 13.05 -2.25 -9.18
N SER A 94 13.03 -1.19 -10.00
CA SER A 94 14.18 -0.79 -10.82
C SER A 94 15.39 -0.28 -10.02
N LYS A 95 15.22 0.05 -8.73
CA LYS A 95 16.26 0.69 -7.90
C LYS A 95 16.63 -0.10 -6.64
N ILE A 96 15.76 -1.00 -6.19
CA ILE A 96 15.90 -1.68 -4.90
C ILE A 96 15.74 -3.19 -5.09
N THR A 97 16.79 -3.94 -4.76
CA THR A 97 16.83 -5.41 -4.86
C THR A 97 17.16 -6.11 -3.54
N ASN A 98 17.57 -5.35 -2.53
CA ASN A 98 18.06 -5.87 -1.25
C ASN A 98 17.06 -5.71 -0.08
N LYS A 99 15.78 -5.44 -0.38
CA LYS A 99 14.70 -5.25 0.60
C LYS A 99 13.45 -6.01 0.19
N THR A 100 12.62 -6.40 1.14
CA THR A 100 11.26 -6.91 0.90
C THR A 100 10.28 -5.74 1.01
N ILE A 101 9.65 -5.39 -0.10
CA ILE A 101 8.73 -4.26 -0.21
C ILE A 101 7.38 -4.76 -0.68
N ILE A 102 6.33 -4.52 0.11
CA ILE A 102 4.95 -4.86 -0.24
C ILE A 102 4.15 -3.58 -0.47
N LEU A 103 3.58 -3.41 -1.65
CA LEU A 103 2.55 -2.41 -1.90
C LEU A 103 1.18 -3.03 -1.63
N THR A 104 0.31 -2.30 -0.94
CA THR A 104 -1.05 -2.75 -0.66
C THR A 104 -2.03 -1.58 -0.64
N GLY A 105 -3.31 -1.88 -0.75
CA GLY A 105 -4.38 -0.89 -0.90
C GLY A 105 -5.72 -1.47 -0.43
N ALA A 106 -6.77 -0.71 -0.69
CA ALA A 106 -8.14 -1.14 -0.54
C ALA A 106 -8.94 -0.71 -1.77
N MET A 107 -9.97 -1.48 -2.14
CA MET A 107 -10.95 -1.07 -3.14
C MET A 107 -12.09 -0.27 -2.52
N ILE A 108 -12.39 -0.50 -1.23
CA ILE A 108 -13.46 0.17 -0.49
C ILE A 108 -12.86 0.92 0.71
N PRO A 109 -13.20 2.21 0.93
CA PRO A 109 -12.59 2.98 2.01
C PRO A 109 -12.80 2.33 3.37
N TYR A 110 -11.78 2.40 4.22
CA TYR A 110 -11.73 1.63 5.47
C TYR A 110 -12.92 1.90 6.41
N LYS A 111 -13.42 3.14 6.48
CA LYS A 111 -14.58 3.50 7.32
C LYS A 111 -15.90 2.85 6.90
N PHE A 112 -15.95 2.22 5.72
CA PHE A 112 -17.13 1.49 5.26
C PHE A 112 -17.05 0.05 5.79
N GLY A 113 -18.14 -0.46 6.38
CA GLY A 113 -18.15 -1.76 7.05
C GLY A 113 -17.82 -2.97 6.16
N SER A 114 -17.84 -2.82 4.85
CA SER A 114 -17.46 -3.83 3.86
C SER A 114 -16.03 -3.67 3.33
N SER A 115 -15.18 -2.87 3.97
CA SER A 115 -13.82 -2.61 3.48
C SER A 115 -12.94 -3.87 3.49
N ASP A 116 -12.20 -4.05 2.40
CA ASP A 116 -11.14 -5.04 2.24
C ASP A 116 -9.82 -4.61 2.91
N GLY A 117 -9.75 -3.39 3.44
CA GLY A 117 -8.51 -2.78 3.93
C GLY A 117 -7.85 -3.53 5.08
N LEU A 118 -8.60 -3.91 6.13
CA LEU A 118 -8.02 -4.63 7.27
C LEU A 118 -7.40 -5.96 6.85
N PHE A 119 -8.07 -6.67 5.93
CA PHE A 119 -7.61 -7.95 5.42
C PHE A 119 -6.34 -7.79 4.58
N ASN A 120 -6.33 -6.83 3.63
CA ASN A 120 -5.17 -6.57 2.79
C ASN A 120 -3.95 -6.11 3.61
N LEU A 121 -4.15 -5.24 4.61
CA LEU A 121 -3.08 -4.82 5.52
C LEU A 121 -2.51 -6.01 6.32
N GLY A 122 -3.38 -6.86 6.87
CA GLY A 122 -2.95 -8.08 7.56
C GLY A 122 -2.13 -9.01 6.67
N ALA A 123 -2.56 -9.21 5.42
CA ALA A 123 -1.83 -10.00 4.44
C ALA A 123 -0.46 -9.37 4.10
N ALA A 124 -0.40 -8.04 3.89
CA ALA A 124 0.85 -7.35 3.62
C ALA A 124 1.87 -7.47 4.77
N ILE A 125 1.40 -7.38 6.02
CA ILE A 125 2.23 -7.60 7.21
C ILE A 125 2.74 -9.04 7.28
N ALA A 126 1.93 -10.03 6.91
CA ALA A 126 2.40 -11.41 6.85
C ALA A 126 3.46 -11.58 5.74
N PHE A 127 3.17 -11.14 4.51
CA PHE A 127 4.04 -11.34 3.36
C PHE A 127 5.39 -10.62 3.49
N VAL A 128 5.44 -9.40 4.02
CA VAL A 128 6.72 -8.69 4.22
C VAL A 128 7.65 -9.42 5.20
N GLN A 129 7.11 -10.27 6.07
CA GLN A 129 7.89 -11.06 7.02
C GLN A 129 8.45 -12.34 6.42
N THR A 130 7.77 -12.91 5.42
CA THR A 130 8.02 -14.27 4.92
C THR A 130 8.61 -14.33 3.51
N LEU A 131 8.36 -13.33 2.67
CA LEU A 131 8.87 -13.29 1.31
C LEU A 131 10.36 -12.90 1.27
N PRO A 132 11.12 -13.41 0.28
CA PRO A 132 12.49 -12.97 0.07
C PRO A 132 12.53 -11.49 -0.34
N ASN A 133 13.75 -10.95 -0.48
CA ASN A 133 13.94 -9.61 -1.02
C ASN A 133 13.33 -9.51 -2.41
N GLY A 134 12.57 -8.45 -2.64
CA GLY A 134 11.77 -8.24 -3.84
C GLY A 134 10.67 -7.21 -3.62
N VAL A 135 10.02 -6.80 -4.71
CA VAL A 135 8.87 -5.89 -4.69
C VAL A 135 7.62 -6.67 -5.08
N TYR A 136 6.58 -6.56 -4.27
CA TYR A 136 5.35 -7.32 -4.45
C TYR A 136 4.13 -6.43 -4.25
N ILE A 137 3.01 -6.86 -4.78
CA ILE A 137 1.68 -6.30 -4.51
C ILE A 137 0.91 -7.33 -3.68
N ALA A 138 0.29 -6.91 -2.57
CA ALA A 138 -0.56 -7.77 -1.74
C ALA A 138 -1.99 -7.24 -1.73
N MET A 139 -2.89 -8.01 -2.34
CA MET A 139 -4.32 -7.70 -2.48
C MET A 139 -5.11 -9.00 -2.46
N ASN A 140 -6.32 -8.96 -1.88
CA ASN A 140 -7.26 -10.08 -1.91
C ASN A 140 -6.67 -11.42 -1.43
N GLY A 141 -5.78 -11.38 -0.43
CA GLY A 141 -5.27 -12.57 0.27
C GLY A 141 -4.13 -13.31 -0.45
N ARG A 142 -3.62 -12.76 -1.56
CA ARG A 142 -2.44 -13.28 -2.26
C ARG A 142 -1.44 -12.17 -2.53
N TYR A 143 -0.23 -12.56 -2.93
CA TYR A 143 0.76 -11.63 -3.44
C TYR A 143 0.93 -11.81 -4.96
N PHE A 144 1.46 -10.77 -5.60
CA PHE A 144 1.84 -10.75 -7.00
C PHE A 144 3.26 -10.17 -7.14
N ASN A 145 4.03 -10.68 -8.10
CA ASN A 145 5.29 -10.03 -8.46
C ASN A 145 5.00 -8.73 -9.21
N TRP A 146 5.79 -7.68 -8.96
CA TRP A 146 5.62 -6.36 -9.56
C TRP A 146 5.62 -6.37 -11.10
N ASP A 147 6.30 -7.35 -11.71
CA ASP A 147 6.45 -7.53 -13.16
C ASP A 147 5.43 -8.49 -13.78
N ASN A 148 4.63 -9.19 -12.96
CA ASN A 148 3.55 -10.09 -13.39
C ASN A 148 2.22 -9.74 -12.70
N CYS A 149 1.82 -8.47 -12.72
CA CYS A 149 0.59 -8.01 -12.08
C CYS A 149 -0.05 -6.84 -12.83
N ARG A 150 -1.38 -6.82 -12.90
CA ARG A 150 -2.17 -5.65 -13.33
C ARG A 150 -3.46 -5.52 -12.53
N LYS A 151 -3.98 -4.29 -12.40
CA LYS A 151 -5.35 -4.03 -11.90
C LYS A 151 -6.34 -4.23 -13.05
N ASN A 152 -7.18 -5.25 -12.94
CA ASN A 152 -8.29 -5.46 -13.85
C ASN A 152 -9.48 -4.58 -13.42
N LYS A 153 -9.63 -3.44 -14.10
CA LYS A 153 -10.67 -2.45 -13.79
C LYS A 153 -12.10 -2.94 -14.09
N ASN A 154 -12.27 -3.98 -14.89
CA ASN A 154 -13.60 -4.52 -15.23
C ASN A 154 -14.20 -5.32 -14.08
N ILE A 155 -13.37 -6.01 -13.29
CA ILE A 155 -13.81 -6.82 -12.14
C ILE A 155 -13.39 -6.23 -10.79
N GLY A 156 -12.51 -5.24 -10.78
CA GLY A 156 -12.07 -4.56 -9.56
C GLY A 156 -11.06 -5.38 -8.75
N GLU A 157 -10.24 -6.21 -9.41
CA GLU A 157 -9.26 -7.09 -8.76
C GLU A 157 -7.87 -6.99 -9.41
N PHE A 158 -6.86 -7.54 -8.75
CA PHE A 158 -5.52 -7.71 -9.31
C PHE A 158 -5.36 -9.13 -9.88
N GLU A 159 -4.70 -9.24 -11.03
CA GLU A 159 -4.46 -10.51 -11.72
C GLU A 159 -3.05 -10.61 -12.29
N GLU A 160 -2.59 -11.84 -12.50
CA GLU A 160 -1.33 -12.14 -13.20
C GLU A 160 -1.50 -11.90 -14.70
N ILE A 161 -0.42 -11.47 -15.37
CA ILE A 161 -0.42 -11.18 -16.80
C ILE A 161 -0.06 -12.44 -17.62
N ARG A 162 0.71 -13.35 -17.02
CA ARG A 162 1.24 -14.57 -17.61
C ARG A 162 0.90 -15.77 -16.76
#